data_AF-A0A447J9U1-F1
#
_entry.id   AF-A0A447J9U1-F1
#
_cell.length_a   1.000
_cell.length_b   1.000
_cell.length_c   1.000
_cell.angle_alpha   90.00
_cell.angle_beta   90.00
_cell.angle_gamma   90.00
#
_symmetry.space_group_name_H-M   'P 1'
#
loop_
_entity.id
_entity.type
_entity.pdbx_description
1 polymer ?
#
loop_
_entity_poly.entity_id
_entity_poly.type
_entity_poly.pdbx_seq_one_letter_code
_entity_poly.pdbx_strand_id
1 'polypeptide(L)'
;MTARYIAIDWGSTNLRAWLYQGDKCLESRQSEAGVTRLNGKSPDAVLAEVTTHWRDSATPVVMAGMIGSNVGWQNAPYLPVPALFSAIGEQLTAVGDNIWIIPGLCVSREDNHNVMRGEETQLLGARELSPSSVYVMPGTHCKWVQTDTQQIHDFRTVMTGELHHLLLRHSLVGAGLPEQEASGDAYAAGWSAVLILLPSCLLFLRFAPRTCWDTLRVSRSATSSPAC
;
A
#
# COMPACT_ATOMS: atom_id res chain seq x y z
N MET A 1 -2.90 -21.87 -11.31
CA MET A 1 -2.68 -22.85 -10.20
C MET A 1 -3.95 -23.64 -10.00
N THR A 2 -3.90 -24.93 -9.65
CA THR A 2 -5.11 -25.74 -9.29
C THR A 2 -5.12 -26.16 -7.82
N ALA A 3 -3.99 -25.97 -7.12
CA ALA A 3 -3.82 -26.30 -5.72
C ALA A 3 -4.51 -25.29 -4.79
N ARG A 4 -4.75 -25.72 -3.55
CA ARG A 4 -5.25 -24.86 -2.47
C ARG A 4 -4.13 -23.99 -1.91
N TYR A 5 -4.44 -22.75 -1.55
CA TYR A 5 -3.52 -21.87 -0.83
C TYR A 5 -4.29 -20.84 0.00
N ILE A 6 -3.62 -20.26 1.00
CA ILE A 6 -4.16 -19.16 1.78
C ILE A 6 -3.35 -17.90 1.46
N ALA A 7 -4.03 -16.86 1.00
CA ALA A 7 -3.44 -15.54 0.83
C ALA A 7 -3.75 -14.68 2.05
N ILE A 8 -2.73 -14.00 2.58
CA ILE A 8 -2.85 -13.08 3.70
C ILE A 8 -2.32 -11.72 3.27
N ASP A 9 -3.12 -10.68 3.52
CA ASP A 9 -2.64 -9.31 3.54
C ASP A 9 -2.71 -8.79 4.97
N TRP A 10 -1.54 -8.52 5.54
CA TRP A 10 -1.41 -8.17 6.95
C TRP A 10 -0.72 -6.82 7.09
N GLY A 11 -1.55 -5.78 7.13
CA GLY A 11 -1.11 -4.40 7.32
C GLY A 11 -0.86 -4.04 8.79
N SER A 12 -0.51 -2.77 9.02
CA SER A 12 -0.28 -2.23 10.36
C SER A 12 -1.50 -2.36 11.27
N THR A 13 -2.69 -2.07 10.74
CA THR A 13 -3.93 -1.94 11.52
C THR A 13 -5.02 -2.92 11.14
N ASN A 14 -4.86 -3.66 10.04
CA ASN A 14 -5.86 -4.60 9.52
C ASN A 14 -5.20 -5.88 9.03
N LEU A 15 -5.95 -6.97 9.10
CA LEU A 15 -5.60 -8.29 8.59
C LEU A 15 -6.74 -8.79 7.69
N ARG A 16 -6.39 -9.25 6.49
CA ARG A 16 -7.31 -9.86 5.54
C ARG A 16 -6.77 -11.21 5.11
N ALA A 17 -7.64 -12.20 5.02
CA ALA A 17 -7.28 -13.58 4.72
C ALA A 17 -8.25 -14.16 3.70
N TRP A 18 -7.73 -14.94 2.75
CA TRP A 18 -8.53 -15.62 1.74
C TRP A 18 -8.05 -17.05 1.55
N LEU A 19 -8.97 -18.00 1.54
CA LEU A 19 -8.72 -19.38 1.13
C LEU A 19 -9.08 -19.52 -0.35
N TYR A 20 -8.12 -19.96 -1.15
CA TYR A 20 -8.29 -20.21 -2.58
C TYR A 20 -8.11 -21.68 -2.93
N GLN A 21 -8.75 -22.11 -4.01
CA GLN A 21 -8.41 -23.30 -4.77
C GLN A 21 -8.28 -22.91 -6.24
N GLY A 22 -7.04 -22.84 -6.71
CA GLY A 22 -6.74 -22.19 -7.99
C GLY A 22 -7.18 -20.72 -8.01
N ASP A 23 -8.02 -20.35 -8.96
CA ASP A 23 -8.58 -18.99 -9.09
C ASP A 23 -9.87 -18.77 -8.28
N LYS A 24 -10.45 -19.85 -7.71
CA LYS A 24 -11.68 -19.77 -6.95
C LYS A 24 -11.42 -19.41 -5.49
N CYS A 25 -11.89 -18.24 -5.07
CA CYS A 25 -11.98 -17.87 -3.65
C CYS A 25 -13.06 -18.74 -2.98
N LEU A 26 -12.66 -19.60 -2.04
CA LEU A 26 -13.56 -20.46 -1.28
C LEU A 26 -14.17 -19.73 -0.09
N GLU A 27 -13.37 -18.92 0.61
CA GLU A 27 -13.79 -18.16 1.79
C GLU A 27 -12.86 -16.96 2.01
N SER A 28 -13.36 -15.91 2.65
CA SER A 28 -12.57 -14.73 3.05
C SER A 28 -12.89 -14.31 4.47
N ARG A 29 -11.90 -13.85 5.22
CA ARG A 29 -12.01 -13.37 6.61
C ARG A 29 -11.24 -12.08 6.80
N GLN A 30 -11.65 -11.29 7.77
CA GLN A 30 -11.02 -10.03 8.14
C GLN A 30 -10.91 -9.91 9.66
N SER A 31 -9.90 -9.16 10.12
CA SER A 31 -9.65 -8.89 11.52
C SER A 31 -8.99 -7.52 11.69
N GLU A 32 -9.26 -6.84 12.81
CA GLU A 32 -8.60 -5.59 13.19
C GLU A 32 -7.21 -5.83 13.83
N ALA A 33 -6.79 -7.09 13.95
CA ALA A 33 -5.50 -7.48 14.50
C ALA A 33 -4.35 -7.27 13.48
N GLY A 34 -4.15 -6.03 13.05
CA GLY A 34 -2.93 -5.64 12.34
C GLY A 34 -1.67 -5.79 13.21
N VAL A 35 -0.48 -5.73 12.61
CA VAL A 35 0.77 -5.99 13.34
C VAL A 35 1.04 -5.03 14.50
N THR A 36 0.50 -3.81 14.45
CA THR A 36 0.60 -2.83 15.55
C THR A 36 -0.60 -2.90 16.51
N ARG A 37 -1.49 -3.87 16.35
CA ARG A 37 -2.77 -4.04 17.09
C ARG A 37 -2.98 -5.48 17.56
N LEU A 38 -1.91 -6.24 17.78
CA LEU A 38 -2.00 -7.65 18.20
C LEU A 38 -2.53 -7.83 19.64
N ASN A 39 -2.61 -6.77 20.44
CA ASN A 39 -3.17 -6.77 21.80
C ASN A 39 -2.60 -7.89 22.71
N GLY A 40 -1.29 -8.12 22.62
CA GLY A 40 -0.57 -9.12 23.42
C GLY A 40 -0.62 -10.54 22.87
N LYS A 41 -1.36 -10.82 21.78
CA LYS A 41 -1.28 -12.09 21.07
C LYS A 41 -0.01 -12.15 20.21
N SER A 42 0.53 -13.35 20.02
CA SER A 42 1.58 -13.58 19.03
C SER A 42 1.00 -13.62 17.61
N PRO A 43 1.79 -13.28 16.58
CA PRO A 43 1.34 -13.38 15.19
C PRO A 43 0.90 -14.80 14.79
N ASP A 44 1.55 -15.85 15.29
CA ASP A 44 1.16 -17.24 15.01
C ASP A 44 -0.24 -17.56 15.54
N ALA A 45 -0.58 -17.09 16.75
CA ALA A 45 -1.89 -17.30 17.34
C ALA A 45 -2.99 -16.57 16.56
N VAL A 46 -2.73 -15.34 16.11
CA VAL A 46 -3.67 -14.57 15.29
C VAL A 46 -3.85 -15.21 13.91
N LEU A 47 -2.77 -15.72 13.31
CA LEU A 47 -2.85 -16.44 12.03
C LEU A 47 -3.66 -17.74 12.18
N ALA A 48 -3.40 -18.51 13.23
CA ALA A 48 -4.13 -19.74 13.51
C ALA A 48 -5.63 -19.46 13.70
N GLU A 49 -5.98 -18.41 14.45
CA GLU A 49 -7.37 -17.99 14.67
C GLU A 49 -8.06 -17.61 13.37
N VAL A 50 -7.47 -16.72 12.57
CA VAL A 50 -8.09 -16.28 11.31
C VAL A 50 -8.17 -17.41 10.27
N THR A 51 -7.25 -18.38 10.31
CA THR A 51 -7.21 -19.52 9.38
C THR A 51 -7.80 -20.82 9.94
N THR A 52 -8.54 -20.74 11.05
CA THR A 52 -9.18 -21.91 11.69
C THR A 52 -10.00 -22.69 10.65
N HIS A 53 -9.81 -24.01 10.58
CA HIS A 53 -10.43 -24.95 9.63
C HIS A 53 -10.02 -24.81 8.15
N TRP A 54 -9.11 -23.90 7.78
CA TRP A 54 -8.64 -23.79 6.39
C TRP A 54 -7.41 -24.65 6.11
N ARG A 55 -6.54 -24.81 7.10
CA ARG A 55 -5.22 -25.43 6.97
C ARG A 55 -5.27 -26.96 6.99
N ASP A 56 -4.58 -27.54 6.03
CA ASP A 56 -3.98 -28.88 6.10
C ASP A 56 -2.46 -28.74 5.85
N SER A 57 -1.69 -29.81 6.02
CA SER A 57 -0.22 -29.78 5.86
C SER A 57 0.25 -29.45 4.43
N ALA A 58 -0.63 -29.61 3.43
CA ALA A 58 -0.31 -29.35 2.03
C ALA A 58 -0.69 -27.92 1.58
N THR A 59 -1.45 -27.17 2.39
CA THR A 59 -1.95 -25.84 2.03
C THR A 59 -0.98 -24.74 2.48
N PRO A 60 -0.20 -24.13 1.56
CA PRO A 60 0.70 -23.04 1.90
C PRO A 60 -0.06 -21.79 2.30
N VAL A 61 0.54 -21.02 3.20
CA VAL A 61 0.12 -19.65 3.51
C VAL A 61 1.15 -18.69 2.93
N VAL A 62 0.71 -17.73 2.15
CA VAL A 62 1.56 -16.68 1.57
C VAL A 62 1.06 -15.33 2.06
N MET A 63 1.94 -14.57 2.70
CA MET A 63 1.59 -13.33 3.41
C MET A 63 2.31 -12.13 2.79
N ALA A 64 1.58 -11.05 2.57
CA ALA A 64 2.08 -9.77 2.11
C ALA A 64 1.94 -8.70 3.21
N GLY A 65 2.72 -7.62 3.07
CA GLY A 65 2.57 -6.42 3.88
C GLY A 65 3.43 -6.38 5.14
N MET A 66 2.94 -5.65 6.15
CA MET A 66 3.72 -5.24 7.33
C MET A 66 4.09 -6.38 8.27
N ILE A 67 3.54 -7.59 8.09
CA ILE A 67 3.98 -8.81 8.78
C ILE A 67 5.46 -9.13 8.55
N GLY A 68 6.02 -8.71 7.41
CA GLY A 68 7.44 -8.85 7.09
C GLY A 68 8.34 -7.70 7.56
N SER A 69 7.80 -6.72 8.29
CA SER A 69 8.56 -5.54 8.74
C SER A 69 9.33 -5.81 10.06
N ASN A 70 10.10 -4.82 10.51
CA ASN A 70 10.78 -4.86 11.81
C ASN A 70 9.83 -4.82 13.03
N VAL A 71 8.57 -4.43 12.83
CA VAL A 71 7.51 -4.48 13.84
C VAL A 71 6.51 -5.62 13.57
N GLY A 72 6.81 -6.48 12.60
CA GLY A 72 6.00 -7.63 12.20
C GLY A 72 6.35 -8.91 12.95
N TRP A 73 6.13 -10.06 12.30
CA TRP A 73 6.45 -11.38 12.85
C TRP A 73 7.92 -11.72 12.62
N GLN A 74 8.35 -11.72 11.37
CA GLN A 74 9.72 -12.01 10.99
C GLN A 74 10.14 -11.07 9.89
N ASN A 75 11.31 -10.46 10.04
CA ASN A 75 11.84 -9.52 9.05
C ASN A 75 12.06 -10.25 7.72
N ALA A 76 11.31 -9.85 6.70
CA ALA A 76 11.52 -10.23 5.31
C ALA A 76 12.33 -9.11 4.63
N PRO A 77 13.65 -9.30 4.41
CA PRO A 77 14.52 -8.26 3.89
C PRO A 77 14.01 -7.69 2.56
N TYR A 78 14.23 -6.40 2.35
CA TYR A 78 13.87 -5.78 1.07
C TYR A 78 14.73 -6.33 -0.07
N LEU A 79 14.11 -6.54 -1.23
CA LEU A 79 14.82 -6.79 -2.47
C LEU A 79 15.25 -5.46 -3.09
N PRO A 80 16.55 -5.23 -3.35
CA PRO A 80 17.00 -4.04 -4.04
C PRO A 80 16.58 -4.08 -5.51
N VAL A 81 16.07 -2.97 -6.03
CA VAL A 81 15.79 -2.81 -7.47
C VAL A 81 17.00 -2.17 -8.18
N PRO A 82 17.31 -2.51 -9.46
CA PRO A 82 16.50 -3.34 -10.35
C PRO A 82 16.37 -4.83 -9.95
N ALA A 83 15.16 -5.38 -10.07
CA ALA A 83 14.87 -6.78 -9.72
C ALA A 83 13.91 -7.43 -10.72
N LEU A 84 14.09 -8.72 -10.98
CA LEU A 84 13.14 -9.52 -11.76
C LEU A 84 11.83 -9.67 -10.99
N PHE A 85 10.69 -9.68 -11.68
CA PHE A 85 9.40 -10.00 -11.05
C PHE A 85 9.43 -11.38 -10.38
N SER A 86 10.10 -12.37 -10.99
CA SER A 86 10.20 -13.72 -10.43
C SER A 86 10.95 -13.77 -9.10
N ALA A 87 11.89 -12.84 -8.88
CA ALA A 87 12.70 -12.80 -7.66
C ALA A 87 11.85 -12.61 -6.39
N ILE A 88 10.68 -11.96 -6.50
CA ILE A 88 9.75 -11.77 -5.37
C ILE A 88 9.25 -13.13 -4.84
N GLY A 89 8.91 -14.05 -5.76
CA GLY A 89 8.44 -15.40 -5.40
C GLY A 89 9.57 -16.38 -5.05
N GLU A 90 10.80 -16.11 -5.48
CA GLU A 90 11.98 -16.93 -5.20
C GLU A 90 12.64 -16.59 -3.85
N GLN A 91 12.43 -15.38 -3.34
CA GLN A 91 13.08 -14.86 -2.12
C GLN A 91 12.11 -14.70 -0.94
N LEU A 92 11.14 -15.61 -0.84
CA LEU A 92 10.20 -15.65 0.28
C LEU A 92 10.93 -15.96 1.60
N THR A 93 10.49 -15.31 2.67
CA THR A 93 10.98 -15.61 4.02
C THR A 93 10.09 -16.67 4.66
N ALA A 94 10.67 -17.83 4.99
CA ALA A 94 9.97 -18.89 5.70
C ALA A 94 9.82 -18.53 7.19
N VAL A 95 8.61 -18.67 7.73
CA VAL A 95 8.34 -18.59 9.18
C VAL A 95 8.05 -19.95 9.82
N GLY A 96 8.05 -21.02 9.00
CA GLY A 96 7.78 -22.40 9.42
C GLY A 96 6.45 -22.93 8.87
N ASP A 97 6.26 -24.26 8.95
CA ASP A 97 4.99 -24.94 8.63
C ASP A 97 4.35 -24.53 7.27
N ASN A 98 5.16 -24.39 6.21
CA ASN A 98 4.69 -23.96 4.88
C ASN A 98 4.00 -22.57 4.88
N ILE A 99 4.47 -21.67 5.74
CA ILE A 99 4.04 -20.27 5.82
C ILE A 99 5.20 -19.39 5.35
N TRP A 100 4.88 -18.47 4.44
CA TRP A 100 5.82 -17.66 3.70
C TRP A 100 5.45 -16.18 3.76
N ILE A 101 6.45 -15.32 3.89
CA ILE A 101 6.31 -13.87 3.82
C ILE A 101 6.97 -13.35 2.54
N ILE A 102 6.22 -12.57 1.77
CA ILE A 102 6.69 -11.87 0.59
C ILE A 102 7.59 -10.68 1.03
N PRO A 103 8.82 -10.56 0.50
CA PRO A 103 9.68 -9.42 0.79
C PRO A 103 9.15 -8.14 0.13
N GLY A 104 9.42 -6.99 0.76
CA GLY A 104 9.20 -5.69 0.11
C GLY A 104 10.30 -5.38 -0.92
N LEU A 105 10.20 -4.22 -1.58
CA LEU A 105 11.24 -3.71 -2.49
C LEU A 105 11.89 -2.45 -1.94
N CYS A 106 13.16 -2.23 -2.28
CA CYS A 106 13.87 -0.99 -1.95
C CYS A 106 14.72 -0.43 -3.09
N VAL A 107 14.90 0.89 -3.06
CA VAL A 107 15.88 1.63 -3.85
C VAL A 107 16.86 2.27 -2.86
N SER A 108 18.17 2.16 -3.12
CA SER A 108 19.21 2.74 -2.26
C SER A 108 20.36 3.30 -3.11
N ARG A 109 20.23 4.56 -3.52
CA ARG A 109 21.24 5.32 -4.26
C ARG A 109 21.11 6.82 -3.96
N GLU A 110 22.13 7.61 -4.28
CA GLU A 110 22.24 9.02 -3.87
C GLU A 110 20.98 9.87 -4.16
N ASP A 111 20.38 9.73 -5.34
CA ASP A 111 19.19 10.47 -5.76
C ASP A 111 17.85 9.81 -5.37
N ASN A 112 17.88 8.59 -4.83
CA ASN A 112 16.67 7.84 -4.47
C ASN A 112 16.88 6.86 -3.32
N HIS A 113 16.18 7.11 -2.21
CA HIS A 113 15.99 6.15 -1.13
C HIS A 113 14.50 5.91 -0.97
N ASN A 114 14.04 4.71 -1.31
CA ASN A 114 12.61 4.39 -1.35
C ASN A 114 12.36 2.96 -0.91
N VAL A 115 11.21 2.72 -0.30
CA VAL A 115 10.75 1.39 0.14
C VAL A 115 9.26 1.21 -0.16
N MET A 116 8.86 -0.04 -0.42
CA MET A 116 7.46 -0.47 -0.45
C MET A 116 7.35 -1.86 0.17
N ARG A 117 6.18 -2.17 0.75
CA ARG A 117 5.94 -3.45 1.40
C ARG A 117 4.43 -3.75 1.40
N GLY A 118 4.04 -4.67 0.55
CA GLY A 118 2.66 -5.03 0.21
C GLY A 118 2.34 -4.67 -1.23
N GLU A 119 2.76 -3.49 -1.69
CA GLU A 119 2.49 -3.01 -3.06
C GLU A 119 3.15 -3.89 -4.13
N GLU A 120 4.30 -4.51 -3.85
CA GLU A 120 4.95 -5.43 -4.79
C GLU A 120 4.07 -6.63 -5.15
N THR A 121 3.23 -7.09 -4.22
CA THR A 121 2.27 -8.19 -4.46
C THR A 121 1.15 -7.76 -5.41
N GLN A 122 0.65 -6.52 -5.25
CA GLN A 122 -0.32 -5.95 -6.19
C GLN A 122 0.29 -5.70 -7.57
N LEU A 123 1.55 -5.25 -7.61
CA LEU A 123 2.30 -5.01 -8.85
C LEU A 123 2.46 -6.30 -9.67
N LEU A 124 2.74 -7.45 -9.02
CA LEU A 124 2.77 -8.75 -9.69
C LEU A 124 1.43 -9.07 -10.38
N GLY A 125 0.31 -8.85 -9.70
CA GLY A 125 -1.02 -9.03 -10.28
C GLY A 125 -1.31 -8.06 -11.43
N ALA A 126 -0.97 -6.77 -11.24
CA ALA A 126 -1.17 -5.74 -12.25
C ALA A 126 -0.36 -6.02 -13.53
N ARG A 127 0.85 -6.56 -13.40
CA ARG A 127 1.70 -6.95 -14.53
C ARG A 127 1.09 -8.04 -15.40
N GLU A 128 0.40 -9.00 -14.80
CA GLU A 128 -0.29 -10.07 -15.53
C GLU A 128 -1.59 -9.57 -16.17
N LEU A 129 -2.35 -8.73 -15.45
CA LEU A 129 -3.67 -8.27 -15.90
C LEU A 129 -3.60 -7.12 -16.93
N SER A 130 -2.63 -6.21 -16.78
CA SER A 130 -2.52 -4.99 -17.58
C SER A 130 -1.05 -4.53 -17.67
N PRO A 131 -0.20 -5.20 -18.46
CA PRO A 131 1.20 -4.86 -18.57
C PRO A 131 1.43 -3.43 -19.05
N SER A 132 2.32 -2.73 -18.34
CA SER A 132 2.73 -1.35 -18.62
C SER A 132 4.21 -1.17 -18.29
N SER A 133 4.84 -0.12 -18.83
CA SER A 133 6.17 0.34 -18.42
C SER A 133 6.12 1.20 -17.15
N VAL A 134 4.93 1.68 -16.77
CA VAL A 134 4.69 2.49 -15.57
C VAL A 134 3.40 2.05 -14.88
N TYR A 135 3.48 1.81 -13.57
CA TYR A 135 2.33 1.58 -12.70
C TYR A 135 2.20 2.70 -11.69
N VAL A 136 0.99 3.21 -11.52
CA VAL A 136 0.64 4.16 -10.47
C VAL A 136 -0.30 3.48 -9.51
N MET A 137 0.09 3.41 -8.25
CA MET A 137 -0.59 2.65 -7.21
C MET A 137 -0.99 3.63 -6.11
N PRO A 138 -2.17 4.28 -6.21
CA PRO A 138 -2.61 5.28 -5.26
C PRO A 138 -2.92 4.68 -3.89
N GLY A 139 -2.83 5.51 -2.85
CA GLY A 139 -3.12 5.11 -1.46
C GLY A 139 -2.61 6.17 -0.48
N THR A 140 -2.48 5.78 0.80
CA THR A 140 -1.80 6.60 1.83
C THR A 140 -0.44 7.08 1.34
N HIS A 141 0.31 6.15 0.72
CA HIS A 141 1.57 6.37 0.03
C HIS A 141 1.45 5.90 -1.41
N CYS A 142 1.27 6.83 -2.34
CA CYS A 142 1.18 6.51 -3.76
C CYS A 142 2.54 6.03 -4.27
N LYS A 143 2.59 4.85 -4.90
CA LYS A 143 3.80 4.34 -5.56
C LYS A 143 3.72 4.58 -7.06
N TRP A 144 4.80 5.12 -7.61
CA TRP A 144 5.03 5.24 -9.05
C TRP A 144 6.17 4.30 -9.40
N VAL A 145 5.89 3.26 -10.16
CA VAL A 145 6.82 2.15 -10.41
C VAL A 145 7.16 2.09 -11.88
N GLN A 146 8.45 2.12 -12.21
CA GLN A 146 8.96 1.96 -13.56
C GLN A 146 9.40 0.50 -13.77
N THR A 147 8.97 -0.09 -14.87
CA THR A 147 9.20 -1.51 -15.18
C THR A 147 9.44 -1.74 -16.66
N ASP A 148 9.91 -2.93 -17.01
CA ASP A 148 9.78 -3.51 -18.35
C ASP A 148 9.04 -4.86 -18.29
N THR A 149 9.18 -5.69 -19.31
CA THR A 149 8.53 -7.01 -19.38
C THR A 149 8.97 -7.96 -18.27
N GLN A 150 10.20 -7.85 -17.76
CA GLN A 150 10.81 -8.79 -16.83
C GLN A 150 11.21 -8.16 -15.49
N GLN A 151 11.53 -6.87 -15.47
CA GLN A 151 12.16 -6.19 -14.34
C GLN A 151 11.38 -4.99 -13.84
N ILE A 152 11.55 -4.76 -12.54
CA ILE A 152 11.20 -3.54 -11.83
C ILE A 152 12.49 -2.72 -11.74
N HIS A 153 12.49 -1.49 -12.28
CA HIS A 153 13.70 -0.68 -12.42
C HIS A 153 13.86 0.34 -11.31
N ASP A 154 12.80 1.08 -11.01
CA ASP A 154 12.82 2.17 -10.05
C ASP A 154 11.40 2.42 -9.52
N PHE A 155 11.31 3.09 -8.37
CA PHE A 155 10.04 3.63 -7.92
C PHE A 155 10.20 4.86 -7.03
N ARG A 156 9.13 5.65 -6.97
CA ARG A 156 9.01 6.83 -6.11
C ARG A 156 7.73 6.74 -5.30
N THR A 157 7.77 7.33 -4.10
CA THR A 157 6.62 7.44 -3.21
C THR A 157 6.17 8.89 -3.12
N VAL A 158 4.87 9.13 -3.24
CA VAL A 158 4.23 10.41 -2.90
C VAL A 158 3.22 10.15 -1.78
N MET A 159 3.36 10.82 -0.64
CA MET A 159 2.50 10.63 0.53
C MET A 159 1.17 11.39 0.42
N THR A 160 0.49 11.28 -0.73
CA THR A 160 -0.73 12.06 -1.04
C THR A 160 -1.84 11.85 -0.02
N GLY A 161 -2.14 10.59 0.33
CA GLY A 161 -3.21 10.26 1.26
C GLY A 161 -2.86 10.63 2.70
N GLU A 162 -1.63 10.37 3.14
CA GLU A 162 -1.19 10.76 4.49
C GLU A 162 -1.17 12.29 4.66
N LEU A 163 -0.62 13.02 3.68
CA LEU A 163 -0.58 14.47 3.73
C LEU A 163 -2.00 15.06 3.72
N HIS A 164 -2.91 14.53 2.91
CA HIS A 164 -4.31 14.93 2.93
C HIS A 164 -4.94 14.74 4.32
N HIS A 165 -4.74 13.57 4.93
CA HIS A 165 -5.24 13.29 6.28
C HIS A 165 -4.67 14.25 7.33
N LEU A 166 -3.35 14.44 7.34
CA LEU A 166 -2.67 15.34 8.28
C LEU A 166 -3.15 16.79 8.13
N LEU A 167 -3.26 17.28 6.89
CA LEU A 167 -3.72 18.65 6.63
C LEU A 167 -5.16 18.85 7.09
N LEU A 168 -6.05 17.92 6.76
CA LEU A 168 -7.48 18.04 7.06
C LEU A 168 -7.82 17.80 8.54
N ARG A 169 -7.10 16.90 9.24
CA ARG A 169 -7.48 16.46 10.59
C ARG A 169 -6.56 16.96 11.70
N HIS A 170 -5.30 17.25 11.38
CA HIS A 170 -4.26 17.50 12.38
C HIS A 170 -3.47 18.80 12.14
N SER A 171 -3.94 19.66 11.23
CA SER A 171 -3.34 20.96 10.96
C SER A 171 -4.35 22.09 11.08
N LEU A 172 -3.87 23.33 11.15
CA LEU A 172 -4.72 24.52 11.13
C LEU A 172 -5.57 24.65 9.86
N VAL A 173 -5.19 23.99 8.75
CA VAL A 173 -5.95 24.02 7.49
C VAL A 173 -7.36 23.47 7.69
N GLY A 174 -7.51 22.38 8.44
CA GLY A 174 -8.80 21.75 8.71
C GLY A 174 -9.46 22.14 10.03
N ALA A 175 -8.83 23.02 10.81
CA ALA A 175 -9.34 23.37 12.14
C ALA A 175 -10.69 24.09 12.07
N GLY A 176 -11.69 23.58 12.79
CA GLY A 176 -13.03 24.16 12.84
C GLY A 176 -13.91 23.87 11.62
N LEU A 177 -13.46 23.01 10.69
CA LEU A 177 -14.31 22.54 9.61
C LEU A 177 -15.40 21.59 10.14
N PRO A 178 -16.61 21.61 9.56
CA PRO A 178 -17.67 20.65 9.88
C PRO A 178 -17.32 19.25 9.36
N GLU A 179 -18.24 18.30 9.54
CA GLU A 179 -18.16 17.03 8.83
C GLU A 179 -18.10 17.27 7.31
N GLN A 180 -17.32 16.44 6.63
CA GLN A 180 -17.04 16.62 5.21
C GLN A 180 -17.85 15.65 4.36
N GLU A 181 -18.31 16.14 3.22
CA GLU A 181 -19.17 15.45 2.24
C GLU A 181 -18.44 15.35 0.90
N ALA A 182 -18.77 14.31 0.14
CA ALA A 182 -18.21 14.12 -1.19
C ALA A 182 -18.76 15.17 -2.17
N SER A 183 -17.87 15.87 -2.88
CA SER A 183 -18.26 16.83 -3.91
C SER A 183 -17.39 16.68 -5.16
N GLY A 184 -18.00 16.25 -6.27
CA GLY A 184 -17.33 16.13 -7.56
C GLY A 184 -16.83 17.48 -8.09
N ASP A 185 -17.61 18.54 -7.91
CA ASP A 185 -17.24 19.89 -8.34
C ASP A 185 -16.05 20.44 -7.56
N ALA A 186 -16.04 20.28 -6.22
CA ALA A 186 -14.91 20.69 -5.39
C ALA A 186 -13.63 19.91 -5.74
N TYR A 187 -13.78 18.61 -6.03
CA TYR A 187 -12.67 17.77 -6.49
C TYR A 187 -12.10 18.26 -7.83
N ALA A 188 -12.96 18.50 -8.84
CA ALA A 188 -12.55 19.00 -10.14
C ALA A 188 -11.91 20.39 -10.06
N ALA A 189 -12.42 21.26 -9.19
CA ALA A 189 -11.84 22.57 -8.93
C ALA A 189 -10.44 22.46 -8.29
N GLY A 190 -10.26 21.54 -7.34
CA GLY A 190 -8.97 21.25 -6.73
C GLY A 190 -7.93 20.78 -7.74
N TRP A 191 -8.29 19.87 -8.64
CA TRP A 191 -7.41 19.44 -9.73
C TRP A 191 -7.01 20.57 -10.67
N SER A 192 -8.00 21.39 -11.08
CA SER A 192 -7.75 22.53 -11.96
C SER A 192 -6.76 23.51 -11.32
N ALA A 193 -6.89 23.76 -10.01
CA ALA A 193 -5.97 24.61 -9.27
C ALA A 193 -4.53 24.06 -9.27
N VAL A 194 -4.36 22.75 -9.05
CA VAL A 194 -3.03 22.11 -9.10
C VAL A 194 -2.42 22.25 -10.50
N LEU A 195 -3.17 21.97 -11.56
CA LEU A 195 -2.68 22.05 -12.94
C LEU A 195 -2.21 23.45 -13.33
N ILE A 196 -2.90 24.49 -12.86
CA ILE A 196 -2.53 25.90 -13.08
C ILE A 196 -1.24 26.24 -12.30
N LEU A 197 -1.07 25.67 -11.10
CA LEU A 197 0.07 25.94 -10.23
C LEU A 197 1.31 25.09 -10.57
N LEU A 198 1.20 24.01 -11.35
CA LEU A 198 2.32 23.11 -11.69
C LEU A 198 3.57 23.80 -12.25
N PRO A 199 3.49 24.80 -13.17
CA PRO A 199 4.66 25.54 -13.64
C PRO A 199 5.39 26.27 -12.49
N SER A 200 4.65 26.72 -11.48
CA SER A 200 5.16 27.42 -10.29
C SER A 200 5.59 26.46 -9.18
N CYS A 201 4.97 25.27 -9.09
CA CYS A 201 5.26 24.25 -8.09
C CYS A 201 6.56 23.48 -8.35
N LEU A 202 7.00 23.40 -9.61
CA LEU A 202 8.37 22.97 -9.96
C LEU A 202 9.45 23.85 -9.30
N LEU A 203 9.12 25.12 -8.99
CA LEU A 203 9.98 26.01 -8.19
C LEU A 203 9.82 25.77 -6.67
N PHE A 204 8.60 25.48 -6.19
CA PHE A 204 8.31 25.24 -4.77
C PHE A 204 8.90 23.93 -4.21
N LEU A 205 9.15 22.92 -5.04
CA LEU A 205 9.90 21.72 -4.64
C LEU A 205 11.38 22.00 -4.31
N ARG A 206 11.87 23.24 -4.51
CA ARG A 206 13.21 23.67 -4.06
C ARG A 206 13.21 24.52 -2.80
N PHE A 207 12.14 25.21 -2.41
CA PHE A 207 12.07 25.98 -1.16
C PHE A 207 10.61 26.21 -0.71
N ALA A 208 10.28 25.88 0.54
CA ALA A 208 9.08 26.36 1.25
C ALA A 208 9.29 27.82 1.73
N PRO A 209 8.27 28.64 2.14
CA PRO A 209 6.94 28.31 2.68
C PRO A 209 5.73 29.18 2.22
N ARG A 210 4.53 28.80 2.70
CA ARG A 210 3.28 29.56 2.95
C ARG A 210 2.91 30.68 1.96
N THR A 211 1.94 30.45 1.08
CA THR A 211 0.75 31.33 0.81
C THR A 211 0.04 30.91 -0.48
N CYS A 212 -1.14 30.28 -0.39
CA CYS A 212 -2.26 30.49 -1.33
C CYS A 212 -3.45 29.64 -0.86
N TRP A 213 -4.43 30.23 -0.16
CA TRP A 213 -5.70 29.55 0.12
C TRP A 213 -6.94 30.46 -0.01
N ASP A 214 -6.80 31.69 -0.49
CA ASP A 214 -7.94 32.64 -0.51
C ASP A 214 -8.70 32.74 -1.84
N THR A 215 -8.36 31.96 -2.88
CA THR A 215 -8.92 32.17 -4.23
C THR A 215 -9.98 31.19 -4.70
N LEU A 216 -10.33 30.16 -3.92
CA LEU A 216 -11.37 29.20 -4.30
C LEU A 216 -12.49 29.20 -3.25
N ARG A 217 -13.64 29.81 -3.61
CA ARG A 217 -14.89 29.69 -2.82
C ARG A 217 -15.42 28.26 -2.93
N VAL A 218 -14.81 27.34 -2.19
CA VAL A 218 -15.28 25.96 -2.01
C VAL A 218 -16.06 25.89 -0.70
N SER A 219 -17.14 25.12 -0.68
CA SER A 219 -17.91 24.89 0.56
C SER A 219 -16.98 24.35 1.65
N ARG A 220 -17.18 24.82 2.89
CA ARG A 220 -16.41 24.36 4.06
C ARG A 220 -16.65 22.89 4.41
N SER A 221 -17.67 22.26 3.84
CA SER A 221 -17.98 20.84 4.01
C SER A 221 -17.50 19.96 2.85
N ALA A 222 -16.87 20.48 1.79
CA ALA A 222 -16.55 19.67 0.62
C ALA A 222 -15.18 18.99 0.71
N THR A 223 -15.14 17.66 0.62
CA THR A 223 -13.91 16.87 0.43
C THR A 223 -14.00 15.91 -0.74
N SER A 224 -12.84 15.47 -1.22
CA SER A 224 -12.74 14.31 -2.09
C SER A 224 -12.81 13.02 -1.27
N SER A 225 -13.65 12.08 -1.69
CA SER A 225 -13.63 10.72 -1.14
C SER A 225 -12.38 9.98 -1.63
N PRO A 226 -11.62 9.27 -0.77
CA PRO A 226 -10.56 8.38 -1.21
C PRO A 226 -11.22 7.06 -1.67
N ALA A 227 -11.87 7.07 -2.82
CA ALA A 227 -12.41 5.87 -3.43
C ALA A 227 -11.59 5.51 -4.67
N CYS A 228 -10.49 4.78 -4.44
CA CYS A 228 -9.87 3.83 -5.36
C CYS A 228 -9.09 2.81 -4.51
#